data_AF-A0A2E8H6F7-F1
#
_entry.id   AF-A0A2E8H6F7-F1
#
_cell.length_a   1.000
_cell.length_b   1.000
_cell.length_c   1.000
_cell.angle_alpha   90.00
_cell.angle_beta   90.00
_cell.angle_gamma   90.00
#
_symmetry.space_group_name_H-M   'P 1'
#
loop_
_entity.id
_entity.type
_entity.pdbx_description
1 polymer ?
#
loop_
_entity_poly.entity_id
_entity_poly.type
_entity_poly.pdbx_seq_one_letter_code
_entity_poly.pdbx_strand_id
1 'polypeptide(L)'
;MIRKTREWQADIVMAFHPVGGSHADNRTAGEAVRDAAAFIAFTPNIVPEVPPLSKSPLFLLTPDYHAKRFYRPDIVIAVDAVLEKKLDAIAAHGRHPTDDEIRKFFPMLPAPV
;
A
#
# COMPACT_ATOMS: atom_id res chain seq x y z
N MET A 1 -7.18 -11.37 -7.39
CA MET A 1 -7.22 -10.59 -6.13
C MET A 1 -7.97 -11.35 -5.04
N ILE A 2 -9.31 -11.50 -5.11
CA ILE A 2 -10.15 -12.12 -4.05
C ILE A 2 -9.60 -13.45 -3.53
N ARG A 3 -9.26 -14.37 -4.45
CA ARG A 3 -8.68 -15.69 -4.10
C ARG A 3 -7.45 -15.56 -3.19
N LYS A 4 -6.48 -14.72 -3.55
CA LYS A 4 -5.24 -14.54 -2.79
C LYS A 4 -5.48 -13.88 -1.44
N THR A 5 -6.36 -12.88 -1.38
CA THR A 5 -6.75 -12.25 -0.11
C THR A 5 -7.38 -13.25 0.86
N ARG A 6 -8.21 -14.17 0.35
CA ARG A 6 -8.78 -15.27 1.13
C ARG A 6 -7.72 -16.29 1.55
N GLU A 7 -6.86 -16.75 0.63
CA GLU A 7 -5.78 -17.70 0.94
C GLU A 7 -4.82 -17.17 2.03
N TRP A 8 -4.49 -15.89 1.97
CA TRP A 8 -3.63 -15.24 2.98
C TRP A 8 -4.33 -14.92 4.29
N GLN A 9 -5.66 -15.07 4.36
CA GLN A 9 -6.46 -14.64 5.52
C GLN A 9 -6.17 -13.19 5.90
N ALA A 10 -6.07 -12.31 4.91
CA ALA A 10 -5.55 -10.96 5.11
C ALA A 10 -6.45 -10.12 6.04
N ASP A 11 -5.85 -9.52 7.07
CA ASP A 11 -6.50 -8.53 7.94
C ASP A 11 -6.53 -7.13 7.31
N ILE A 12 -5.50 -6.81 6.52
CA ILE A 12 -5.29 -5.51 5.90
C ILE A 12 -4.94 -5.71 4.43
N VAL A 13 -5.55 -4.92 3.55
CA VAL A 13 -5.21 -4.83 2.14
C VAL A 13 -4.78 -3.40 1.83
N MET A 14 -3.53 -3.22 1.43
CA MET A 14 -3.01 -1.93 0.96
C MET A 14 -3.10 -1.86 -0.56
N ALA A 15 -3.63 -0.76 -1.10
CA ALA A 15 -3.75 -0.54 -2.54
C ALA A 15 -3.64 0.95 -2.88
N PHE A 16 -3.44 1.28 -4.16
CA PHE A 16 -3.47 2.66 -4.61
C PHE A 16 -4.88 3.26 -4.49
N HIS A 17 -4.92 4.58 -4.30
CA HIS A 17 -6.17 5.31 -4.41
C HIS A 17 -6.75 5.17 -5.84
N PRO A 18 -8.03 4.78 -6.00
CA PRO A 18 -8.62 4.51 -7.32
C PRO A 18 -8.90 5.79 -8.12
N VAL A 19 -8.85 6.96 -7.47
CA VAL A 19 -9.14 8.27 -8.08
C VAL A 19 -7.93 9.19 -7.90
N GLY A 20 -7.61 9.99 -8.92
CA GLY A 20 -6.43 10.86 -8.89
C GLY A 20 -5.11 10.12 -9.12
N GLY A 21 -3.98 10.83 -9.11
CA GLY A 21 -2.69 10.31 -9.56
C GLY A 21 -2.55 10.31 -11.08
N SER A 22 -1.31 10.30 -11.59
CA SER A 22 -1.04 10.40 -13.04
C SER A 22 -0.97 9.03 -13.71
N HIS A 23 -0.48 8.01 -13.00
CA HIS A 23 -0.23 6.69 -13.56
C HIS A 23 -1.50 5.85 -13.63
N ALA A 24 -1.86 5.45 -14.85
CA ALA A 24 -3.12 4.76 -15.14
C ALA A 24 -3.18 3.36 -14.50
N ASP A 25 -2.07 2.64 -14.50
CA ASP A 25 -1.90 1.33 -13.87
C ASP A 25 -2.15 1.36 -12.36
N ASN A 26 -1.60 2.36 -11.64
CA ASN A 26 -1.86 2.55 -10.21
C ASN A 26 -3.35 2.73 -9.95
N ARG A 27 -4.03 3.57 -10.73
CA ARG A 27 -5.48 3.78 -10.61
C ARG A 27 -6.26 2.49 -10.88
N THR A 28 -5.96 1.81 -11.98
CA THR A 28 -6.64 0.55 -12.33
C THR A 28 -6.43 -0.54 -11.29
N ALA A 29 -5.23 -0.63 -10.69
CA ALA A 29 -4.98 -1.53 -9.57
C ALA A 29 -5.84 -1.19 -8.35
N GLY A 30 -5.96 0.10 -8.01
CA GLY A 30 -6.84 0.59 -6.96
C GLY A 30 -8.33 0.28 -7.22
N GLU A 31 -8.80 0.49 -8.45
CA GLU A 31 -10.18 0.19 -8.87
C GLU A 31 -10.47 -1.31 -8.77
N ALA A 32 -9.57 -2.15 -9.26
CA ALA A 32 -9.70 -3.61 -9.13
C ALA A 32 -9.76 -4.05 -7.67
N VAL A 33 -9.03 -3.38 -6.78
CA VAL A 33 -9.10 -3.65 -5.34
C VAL A 33 -10.45 -3.22 -4.75
N ARG A 34 -10.89 -2.01 -5.07
CA ARG A 34 -12.17 -1.44 -4.60
C ARG A 34 -13.35 -2.33 -5.01
N ASP A 35 -13.41 -2.72 -6.27
CA ASP A 35 -14.55 -3.46 -6.81
C ASP A 35 -14.62 -4.88 -6.21
N ALA A 36 -13.45 -5.49 -5.92
CA ALA A 36 -13.38 -6.77 -5.24
C ALA A 36 -13.66 -6.71 -3.73
N ALA A 37 -13.50 -5.55 -3.08
CA ALA A 37 -13.63 -5.41 -1.63
C ALA A 37 -14.98 -5.91 -1.08
N ALA A 38 -16.07 -5.63 -1.81
CA ALA A 38 -17.42 -6.05 -1.46
C ALA A 38 -17.64 -7.57 -1.45
N PHE A 39 -16.71 -8.34 -2.05
CA PHE A 39 -16.86 -9.77 -2.26
C PHE A 39 -15.75 -10.62 -1.61
N ILE A 40 -14.86 -10.03 -0.81
CA ILE A 40 -13.80 -10.80 -0.15
C ILE A 40 -14.35 -11.60 1.04
N ALA A 41 -15.21 -10.97 1.84
CA ALA A 41 -15.80 -11.55 3.03
C ALA A 41 -17.26 -11.95 2.80
N PHE A 42 -17.74 -12.95 3.55
CA PHE A 42 -19.16 -13.37 3.61
C PHE A 42 -19.81 -13.87 2.30
N THR A 43 -19.12 -13.86 1.16
CA THR A 43 -19.68 -14.19 -0.16
C THR A 43 -19.07 -15.48 -0.74
N PRO A 44 -19.51 -16.67 -0.31
CA PRO A 44 -18.86 -17.92 -0.70
C PRO A 44 -18.83 -18.16 -2.22
N ASN A 45 -19.86 -17.71 -2.95
CA ASN A 45 -20.04 -18.07 -4.36
C ASN A 45 -19.12 -17.34 -5.36
N ILE A 46 -18.46 -16.23 -4.97
CA ILE A 46 -17.63 -15.43 -5.92
C ILE A 46 -16.28 -16.11 -6.21
N VAL A 47 -15.76 -16.88 -5.26
CA VAL A 47 -14.56 -17.72 -5.41
C VAL A 47 -14.77 -18.98 -4.56
N PRO A 48 -15.53 -19.97 -5.05
CA PRO A 48 -16.01 -21.08 -4.22
C PRO A 48 -14.90 -22.05 -3.79
N GLU A 49 -13.75 -22.06 -4.46
CA GLU A 49 -12.65 -22.97 -4.14
C GLU A 49 -11.84 -22.53 -2.91
N VAL A 50 -12.06 -21.31 -2.40
CA VAL A 50 -11.42 -20.81 -1.17
C VAL A 50 -12.47 -20.19 -0.26
N PRO A 51 -12.59 -20.63 1.01
CA PRO A 51 -13.57 -20.09 1.95
C PRO A 51 -13.52 -18.56 2.05
N PRO A 52 -14.68 -17.88 2.13
CA PRO A 52 -14.70 -16.44 2.34
C PRO A 52 -14.11 -16.08 3.70
N LEU A 53 -13.62 -14.85 3.82
CA LEU A 53 -13.21 -14.35 5.14
C LEU A 53 -14.44 -14.16 6.03
N SER A 54 -14.26 -14.42 7.33
CA SER A 54 -15.26 -14.19 8.38
C SER A 54 -15.32 -12.73 8.83
N LYS A 55 -14.40 -11.89 8.35
CA LYS A 55 -14.36 -10.45 8.56
C LYS A 55 -13.86 -9.75 7.31
N SER A 56 -14.39 -8.56 7.05
CA SER A 56 -13.86 -7.71 5.99
C SER A 56 -12.47 -7.19 6.39
N PRO A 57 -11.47 -7.26 5.50
CA PRO A 57 -10.19 -6.60 5.74
C PRO A 57 -10.36 -5.09 5.89
N LEU A 58 -9.42 -4.46 6.58
CA LEU A 58 -9.24 -3.01 6.49
C LEU A 58 -8.53 -2.70 5.16
N PHE A 59 -9.15 -1.85 4.34
CA PHE A 59 -8.54 -1.41 3.08
C PHE A 59 -7.87 -0.04 3.30
N LEU A 60 -6.57 0.02 3.07
CA LEU A 60 -5.78 1.24 3.19
C LEU A 60 -5.35 1.73 1.81
N LEU A 61 -5.78 2.94 1.47
CA LEU A 61 -5.55 3.53 0.16
C LEU A 61 -4.34 4.48 0.19
N THR A 62 -3.29 4.13 -0.54
CA THR A 62 -2.05 4.90 -0.61
C THR A 62 -2.02 5.82 -1.83
N PRO A 63 -1.44 7.03 -1.71
CA PRO A 63 -1.31 7.93 -2.85
C PRO A 63 -0.24 7.43 -3.82
N ASP A 64 -0.42 7.75 -5.09
CA ASP A 64 0.67 7.79 -6.06
C ASP A 64 1.60 8.99 -5.77
N TYR A 65 2.86 8.92 -6.21
CA TYR A 65 3.86 9.99 -6.12
C TYR A 65 3.32 11.34 -6.58
N HIS A 66 2.55 11.38 -7.68
CA HIS A 66 1.99 12.61 -8.22
C HIS A 66 0.88 13.23 -7.35
N ALA A 67 0.20 12.40 -6.54
CA ALA A 67 -0.86 12.86 -5.66
C ALA A 67 -0.32 13.44 -4.34
N LYS A 68 0.97 13.25 -4.01
CA LYS A 68 1.59 13.68 -2.73
C LYS A 68 1.30 15.13 -2.34
N ARG A 69 1.20 16.05 -3.31
CA ARG A 69 0.98 17.49 -3.04
C ARG A 69 -0.44 17.83 -2.56
N PHE A 70 -1.40 16.97 -2.86
CA PHE A 70 -2.82 17.20 -2.57
C PHE A 70 -3.40 16.10 -1.67
N TYR A 71 -2.63 15.05 -1.40
CA TYR A 71 -3.04 13.94 -0.57
C TYR A 71 -3.08 14.35 0.90
N ARG A 72 -4.20 14.04 1.56
CA ARG A 72 -4.38 14.20 3.00
C ARG A 72 -4.52 12.80 3.62
N PRO A 73 -3.55 12.34 4.42
CA PRO A 73 -3.67 11.05 5.08
C PRO A 73 -4.71 11.11 6.20
N ASP A 74 -5.59 10.11 6.25
CA ASP A 74 -6.46 9.87 7.41
C ASP A 74 -5.71 9.15 8.54
N ILE A 75 -4.70 8.33 8.18
CA ILE A 75 -3.87 7.55 9.09
C ILE A 75 -2.41 7.75 8.70
N VAL A 76 -1.55 8.00 9.69
CA VAL A 76 -0.10 8.05 9.54
C VAL A 76 0.52 7.05 10.51
N ILE A 77 1.45 6.24 10.00
CA ILE A 77 2.16 5.22 10.78
C ILE A 77 3.62 5.64 10.86
N ALA A 78 4.13 5.78 12.09
CA ALA A 78 5.55 6.03 12.34
C ALA A 78 6.37 4.81 11.89
N VAL A 79 7.44 5.05 11.13
CA VAL A 79 8.30 3.99 10.57
C VAL A 79 9.76 4.14 11.00
N ASP A 80 10.03 5.01 11.96
CA ASP A 80 11.37 5.38 12.44
C ASP A 80 12.18 4.14 12.83
N ALA A 81 11.56 3.22 13.58
CA ALA A 81 12.19 1.98 14.03
C ALA A 81 12.56 0.99 12.90
N VAL A 82 12.05 1.18 11.68
CA VAL A 82 12.26 0.30 10.53
C VAL A 82 12.68 1.08 9.27
N LEU A 83 13.13 2.31 9.42
CA LEU A 83 13.46 3.19 8.30
C LEU A 83 14.55 2.57 7.41
N GLU A 84 15.63 2.06 8.02
CA GLU A 84 16.72 1.43 7.27
C GLU A 84 16.23 0.26 6.40
N LYS A 85 15.35 -0.60 6.92
CA LYS A 85 14.77 -1.71 6.13
C LYS A 85 13.97 -1.21 4.92
N LYS A 86 13.30 -0.05 5.06
CA LYS A 86 12.56 0.57 3.95
C LYS A 86 13.53 1.12 2.90
N LEU A 87 14.65 1.69 3.32
CA LEU A 87 15.69 2.19 2.42
C LEU A 87 16.40 1.05 1.68
N ASP A 88 16.71 -0.04 2.38
CA ASP A 88 17.25 -1.28 1.78
C ASP A 88 16.30 -1.86 0.73
N ALA A 89 15.00 -1.87 0.99
CA ALA A 89 14.00 -2.33 0.03
C ALA A 89 13.98 -1.47 -1.24
N ILE A 90 14.12 -0.15 -1.10
CA ILE A 90 14.27 0.77 -2.24
C ILE A 90 15.59 0.46 -2.99
N ALA A 91 16.67 0.24 -2.25
CA ALA A 91 17.98 -0.06 -2.80
C ALA A 91 17.99 -1.30 -3.69
N ALA A 92 17.25 -2.34 -3.27
CA ALA A 92 17.14 -3.59 -3.99
C ALA A 92 16.52 -3.44 -5.40
N HIS A 93 15.78 -2.36 -5.67
CA HIS A 93 15.24 -2.06 -7.00
C HIS A 93 16.25 -1.43 -7.97
N GLY A 94 17.48 -1.11 -7.53
CA GLY A 94 18.59 -0.77 -8.43
C GLY A 94 19.70 0.09 -7.83
N ARG A 95 19.39 0.95 -6.86
CA ARG A 95 20.39 1.80 -6.18
C ARG A 95 19.91 2.19 -4.80
N HIS A 96 20.78 2.02 -3.80
CA HIS A 96 20.57 2.61 -2.47
C HIS A 96 20.58 4.14 -2.58
N PRO A 97 19.53 4.84 -2.13
CA PRO A 97 19.54 6.29 -2.10
C PRO A 97 20.72 6.78 -1.26
N THR A 98 21.39 7.87 -1.66
CA THR A 98 22.41 8.48 -0.79
C THR A 98 21.75 9.15 0.42
N ASP A 99 22.51 9.36 1.50
CA ASP A 99 22.04 10.09 2.69
C ASP A 99 21.39 11.45 2.34
N ASP A 100 21.95 12.16 1.36
CA ASP A 100 21.41 13.43 0.87
C ASP A 100 20.04 13.27 0.19
N GLU A 101 19.85 12.21 -0.59
CA GLU A 101 18.56 11.89 -1.22
C GLU A 101 17.52 11.49 -0.17
N ILE A 102 17.94 10.73 0.85
CA ILE A 102 17.08 10.35 1.98
C ILE A 102 16.64 11.61 2.72
N ARG A 103 17.56 12.53 3.06
CA ARG A 103 17.25 13.78 3.76
C ARG A 103 16.35 14.72 2.98
N LYS A 104 16.38 14.69 1.64
CA LYS A 104 15.42 15.45 0.81
C LYS A 104 13.97 15.03 1.07
N PHE A 105 13.74 13.76 1.38
CA PHE A 105 12.41 13.23 1.70
C PHE A 105 12.13 13.20 3.21
N PHE A 106 13.18 13.10 4.03
CA PHE A 106 13.11 13.00 5.49
C PHE A 106 14.04 14.03 6.16
N PRO A 107 13.72 15.33 6.07
CA PRO A 107 14.59 16.39 6.58
C PRO A 107 14.71 16.40 8.11
N MET A 108 13.86 15.63 8.80
CA MET A 108 13.85 15.47 10.25
C MET A 108 14.89 14.46 10.78
N LEU A 109 15.58 13.71 9.92
CA LEU A 109 16.57 12.72 10.35
C LEU A 109 17.86 13.40 10.84
N PRO A 110 18.52 12.85 11.87
CA PRO A 110 19.80 13.36 12.34
C PRO A 110 20.89 13.33 11.25
N ALA A 111 21.88 14.22 11.37
CA ALA A 111 23.08 14.20 10.55
C ALA A 111 23.87 12.89 10.77
N PRO A 112 24.62 12.38 9.77
CA PRO A 112 25.41 11.17 9.97
C PRO A 112 26.52 11.49 10.98
N VAL A 113 26.88 10.51 11.80
CA VAL A 113 27.99 10.61 12.77
C VAL A 113 29.32 10.41 12.06
#